data_AF-A0A7S9E014-F1
#
_entry.id   AF-A0A7S9E014-F1
#
_cell.length_a   1.000
_cell.length_b   1.000
_cell.length_c   1.000
_cell.angle_alpha   90.00
_cell.angle_beta   90.00
_cell.angle_gamma   90.00
#
_symmetry.space_group_name_H-M   'P 1'
#
loop_
_entity.id
_entity.type
_entity.pdbx_description
1 polymer ?
#
loop_
_entity_poly.entity_id
_entity_poly.type
_entity_poly.pdbx_seq_one_letter_code
_entity_poly.pdbx_strand_id
1 'polypeptide(L)'
;MSLEVDSLTEGQVDGSGVFDVLMQSVKGHLAQEYKLNRLNGEDYARVYSNLTATVLQQAVQFMLSEPQSKAQVALLEAQRDQVQTQSELIAVQRANAVIEGQNLSKQGILLDKQALTSDGELARLTAQTAQITQQTANLKLEAGNIPLQGSILTAQKSQTDAQTVVIGKNATMVDQQIVNLGSENNNLLTQNAVLTKQVTKLEADASLIGAQITSATKKDALTGQQTANLAAEALLIPKQGVNLDKQALLLDEQVLNAAKQRAQVDAQISLSTQQELKVTSDIAVNDAGIAKTTKETEVLEQRKLTEEAQISDTIGALPVTGILGKQRELYGAQIEGYKRDAEQKVLKTVSDVWAVMRTTDNGEDPVKAGFTEATMTAVVNKAKSGIGA
;
A
#
# COMPACT_ATOMS: atom_id res chain seq x y z
N MET A 1 -183.75 -34.55 21.09
CA MET A 1 -184.53 -33.47 21.72
C MET A 1 -185.98 -33.87 21.60
N SER A 2 -186.65 -34.22 22.71
CA SER A 2 -188.05 -34.64 22.70
C SER A 2 -188.92 -33.44 22.32
N LEU A 3 -189.74 -33.60 21.29
CA LEU A 3 -190.79 -32.66 20.94
C LEU A 3 -191.88 -32.82 22.01
N GLU A 4 -191.86 -31.98 23.03
CA GLU A 4 -192.92 -31.99 24.04
C GLU A 4 -194.14 -31.24 23.50
N VAL A 5 -195.31 -31.87 23.66
CA VAL A 5 -196.61 -31.34 23.19
C VAL A 5 -196.88 -29.94 23.75
N ASP A 6 -196.32 -29.65 24.93
CA ASP A 6 -196.36 -28.36 25.61
C ASP A 6 -195.80 -27.21 24.75
N SER A 7 -194.87 -27.49 23.82
CA SER A 7 -194.34 -26.49 22.88
C SER A 7 -195.33 -26.15 21.77
N LEU A 8 -196.21 -27.10 21.43
CA LEU A 8 -197.25 -26.92 20.42
C LEU A 8 -198.46 -26.23 21.05
N THR A 9 -199.00 -26.78 22.14
CA THR A 9 -200.15 -26.23 22.86
C THR A 9 -200.08 -26.58 24.35
N GLU A 10 -200.49 -25.65 25.21
CA GLU A 10 -200.61 -25.86 26.65
C GLU A 10 -202.03 -26.31 27.05
N GLY A 11 -202.90 -26.57 26.06
CA GLY A 11 -204.26 -27.08 26.26
C GLY A 11 -205.21 -26.08 26.92
N GLN A 12 -204.80 -24.82 27.04
CA GLN A 12 -205.58 -23.71 27.60
C GLN A 12 -205.88 -22.69 26.52
N VAL A 13 -206.99 -21.96 26.67
CA VAL A 13 -207.46 -21.00 25.66
C VAL A 13 -206.50 -19.81 25.48
N ASP A 14 -205.64 -19.56 26.48
CA ASP A 14 -204.60 -18.52 26.46
C ASP A 14 -203.17 -19.06 26.64
N GLY A 15 -202.89 -20.28 26.14
CA GLY A 15 -201.56 -20.91 26.24
C GLY A 15 -200.47 -20.19 25.42
N SER A 16 -199.20 -20.43 25.77
CA SER A 16 -198.02 -19.84 25.10
C SER A 16 -197.39 -20.71 24.01
N GLY A 17 -197.95 -21.90 23.75
CA GLY A 17 -197.52 -22.79 22.68
C GLY A 17 -197.69 -22.17 21.28
N VAL A 18 -196.89 -22.61 20.30
CA VAL A 18 -196.89 -22.06 18.94
C VAL A 18 -198.28 -22.12 18.30
N PHE A 19 -199.04 -23.18 18.56
CA PHE A 19 -200.41 -23.31 18.11
C PHE A 19 -201.34 -22.35 18.84
N ASP A 20 -201.23 -22.22 20.17
CA ASP A 20 -202.11 -21.39 20.99
C ASP A 20 -201.98 -19.91 20.62
N VAL A 21 -200.75 -19.42 20.46
CA VAL A 21 -200.47 -18.02 20.08
C VAL A 21 -201.03 -17.70 18.68
N LEU A 22 -200.87 -18.62 17.72
CA LEU A 22 -201.45 -18.46 16.38
C LEU A 22 -202.99 -18.56 16.41
N MET A 23 -203.53 -19.44 17.26
CA MET A 23 -204.96 -19.69 17.35
C MET A 23 -205.71 -18.58 18.10
N GLN A 24 -205.08 -17.91 19.06
CA GLN A 24 -205.58 -16.68 19.67
C GLN A 24 -205.83 -15.59 18.62
N SER A 25 -204.88 -15.36 17.71
CA SER A 25 -205.03 -14.39 16.61
C SER A 25 -206.19 -14.75 15.69
N VAL A 26 -206.27 -16.02 15.27
CA VAL A 26 -207.32 -16.51 14.37
C VAL A 26 -208.71 -16.51 15.03
N LYS A 27 -208.81 -16.89 16.31
CA LYS A 27 -210.06 -16.81 17.08
C LYS A 27 -210.54 -15.36 17.21
N GLY A 28 -209.62 -14.42 17.41
CA GLY A 28 -209.92 -12.98 17.41
C GLY A 28 -210.54 -12.51 16.10
N HIS A 29 -209.96 -12.88 14.96
CA HIS A 29 -210.49 -12.56 13.63
C HIS A 29 -211.86 -13.20 13.36
N LEU A 30 -212.06 -14.47 13.73
CA LEU A 30 -213.33 -15.16 13.57
C LEU A 30 -214.46 -14.53 14.41
N ALA A 31 -214.19 -14.25 15.69
CA ALA A 31 -215.17 -13.65 16.60
C ALA A 31 -215.66 -12.28 16.10
N GLN A 32 -214.82 -11.54 15.39
CA GLN A 32 -215.17 -10.27 14.75
C GLN A 32 -216.15 -10.46 13.59
N GLU A 33 -215.92 -11.43 12.70
CA GLU A 33 -216.79 -11.71 11.55
C GLU A 33 -218.18 -12.24 11.96
N TYR A 34 -218.28 -12.99 13.06
CA TYR A 34 -219.55 -13.45 13.62
C TYR A 34 -220.43 -12.32 14.15
N LYS A 35 -219.83 -11.36 14.87
CA LYS A 35 -220.54 -10.19 15.39
C LYS A 35 -221.12 -9.28 14.30
N LEU A 36 -220.54 -9.31 13.10
CA LEU A 36 -221.01 -8.53 11.95
C LEU A 36 -222.20 -9.19 11.22
N ASN A 37 -222.80 -10.25 11.78
CA ASN A 37 -223.91 -11.03 11.19
C ASN A 37 -223.63 -11.58 9.79
N ARG A 38 -222.35 -11.73 9.45
CA ARG A 38 -221.91 -12.24 8.13
C ARG A 38 -221.81 -13.75 8.06
N LEU A 39 -221.82 -14.42 9.21
CA LEU A 39 -221.71 -15.86 9.33
C LEU A 39 -222.85 -16.36 10.21
N ASN A 40 -223.66 -17.27 9.68
CA ASN A 40 -224.62 -18.02 10.46
C ASN A 40 -223.87 -19.02 11.38
N GLY A 41 -224.53 -19.51 12.45
CA GLY A 41 -223.90 -20.37 13.45
C GLY A 41 -223.31 -21.67 12.92
N GLU A 42 -223.78 -22.14 11.76
CA GLU A 42 -223.31 -23.36 11.10
C GLU A 42 -222.02 -23.11 10.30
N ASP A 43 -221.91 -21.98 9.59
CA ASP A 43 -220.72 -21.57 8.85
C ASP A 43 -219.56 -21.14 9.77
N TYR A 44 -219.86 -20.56 10.94
CA TYR A 44 -218.84 -20.19 11.93
C TYR A 44 -218.05 -21.40 12.43
N ALA A 45 -218.74 -22.49 12.79
CA ALA A 45 -218.11 -23.71 13.28
C ALA A 45 -217.23 -24.36 12.20
N ARG A 46 -217.67 -24.29 10.93
CA ARG A 46 -216.94 -24.83 9.77
C ARG A 46 -215.67 -24.02 9.46
N VAL A 47 -215.75 -22.69 9.49
CA VAL A 47 -214.60 -21.80 9.27
C VAL A 47 -213.61 -21.88 10.44
N TYR A 48 -214.11 -21.94 11.68
CA TYR A 48 -213.28 -22.15 12.87
C TYR A 48 -212.52 -23.47 12.76
N SER A 49 -213.21 -24.57 12.48
CA SER A 49 -212.59 -25.90 12.36
C SER A 49 -211.52 -25.94 11.27
N ASN A 50 -211.77 -25.34 10.09
CA ASN A 50 -210.79 -25.28 9.00
C ASN A 50 -209.57 -24.43 9.34
N LEU A 51 -209.77 -23.25 9.94
CA LEU A 51 -208.67 -22.38 10.31
C LEU A 51 -207.88 -22.95 11.49
N THR A 52 -208.53 -23.57 12.47
CA THR A 52 -207.87 -24.30 13.55
C THR A 52 -207.04 -25.47 13.00
N ALA A 53 -207.57 -26.23 12.04
CA ALA A 53 -206.78 -27.27 11.37
C ALA A 53 -205.56 -26.69 10.61
N THR A 54 -205.72 -25.53 9.96
CA THR A 54 -204.64 -24.85 9.21
C THR A 54 -203.55 -24.29 10.14
N VAL A 55 -203.96 -23.66 11.24
CA VAL A 55 -203.05 -23.12 12.25
C VAL A 55 -202.29 -24.25 12.95
N LEU A 56 -202.97 -25.37 13.25
CA LEU A 56 -202.32 -26.57 13.78
C LEU A 56 -201.28 -27.09 12.81
N GLN A 57 -201.62 -27.17 11.53
CA GLN A 57 -200.70 -27.63 10.49
C GLN A 57 -199.47 -26.73 10.37
N GLN A 58 -199.64 -25.40 10.40
CA GLN A 58 -198.53 -24.45 10.29
C GLN A 58 -197.67 -24.37 11.56
N ALA A 59 -198.29 -24.50 12.74
CA ALA A 59 -197.58 -24.56 14.02
C ALA A 59 -196.71 -25.83 14.12
N VAL A 60 -197.25 -26.98 13.71
CA VAL A 60 -196.50 -28.23 13.60
C VAL A 60 -195.35 -28.09 12.60
N GLN A 61 -195.59 -27.42 11.46
CA GLN A 61 -194.55 -27.16 10.46
C GLN A 61 -193.40 -26.30 11.03
N PHE A 62 -193.72 -25.22 11.77
CA PHE A 62 -192.71 -24.35 12.38
C PHE A 62 -191.91 -25.09 13.46
N MET A 63 -192.61 -25.81 14.35
CA MET A 63 -192.03 -26.65 15.40
C MET A 63 -191.06 -27.70 14.82
N LEU A 64 -191.35 -28.25 13.65
CA LEU A 64 -190.46 -29.19 12.95
C LEU A 64 -189.29 -28.48 12.25
N SER A 65 -189.49 -27.27 11.73
CA SER A 65 -188.47 -26.53 10.98
C SER A 65 -187.37 -25.92 11.86
N GLU A 66 -187.68 -25.55 13.10
CA GLU A 66 -186.72 -24.97 14.04
C GLU A 66 -185.55 -25.93 14.40
N PRO A 67 -185.79 -27.19 14.85
CA PRO A 67 -184.71 -28.13 15.13
C PRO A 67 -183.96 -28.55 13.86
N GLN A 68 -184.63 -28.62 12.71
CA GLN A 68 -183.98 -28.88 11.42
C GLN A 68 -183.00 -27.75 11.06
N SER A 69 -183.41 -26.49 11.21
CA SER A 69 -182.55 -25.32 10.97
C SER A 69 -181.37 -25.29 11.94
N LYS A 70 -181.58 -25.53 13.24
CA LYS A 70 -180.50 -25.63 14.24
C LYS A 70 -179.51 -26.73 13.92
N ALA A 71 -179.98 -27.92 13.52
CA ALA A 71 -179.12 -29.02 13.11
C ALA A 71 -178.32 -28.70 11.84
N GLN A 72 -178.93 -27.98 10.89
CA GLN A 72 -178.25 -27.54 9.67
C GLN A 72 -177.21 -26.45 9.95
N VAL A 73 -177.48 -25.52 10.87
CA VAL A 73 -176.49 -24.55 11.37
C VAL A 73 -175.34 -25.28 12.06
N ALA A 74 -175.62 -26.21 12.97
CA ALA A 74 -174.58 -26.99 13.66
C ALA A 74 -173.70 -27.80 12.70
N LEU A 75 -174.29 -28.40 11.65
CA LEU A 75 -173.53 -29.10 10.61
C LEU A 75 -172.64 -28.14 9.81
N LEU A 76 -173.15 -26.96 9.45
CA LEU A 76 -172.38 -25.93 8.76
C LEU A 76 -171.26 -25.38 9.64
N GLU A 77 -171.49 -25.23 10.94
CA GLU A 77 -170.45 -24.87 11.92
C GLU A 77 -169.36 -25.93 11.99
N ALA A 78 -169.73 -27.21 12.10
CA ALA A 78 -168.76 -28.31 12.09
C ALA A 78 -167.97 -28.38 10.77
N GLN A 79 -168.61 -28.18 9.63
CA GLN A 79 -167.93 -28.10 8.32
C GLN A 79 -167.00 -26.90 8.23
N ARG A 80 -167.42 -25.73 8.75
CA ARG A 80 -166.59 -24.52 8.82
C ARG A 80 -165.36 -24.76 9.70
N ASP A 81 -165.53 -25.40 10.85
CA ASP A 81 -164.43 -25.73 11.77
C ASP A 81 -163.48 -26.78 11.15
N GLN A 82 -164.01 -27.78 10.43
CA GLN A 82 -163.21 -28.73 9.68
C GLN A 82 -162.37 -28.04 8.59
N VAL A 83 -162.98 -27.14 7.80
CA VAL A 83 -162.27 -26.36 6.77
C VAL A 83 -161.22 -25.45 7.41
N GLN A 84 -161.52 -24.86 8.57
CA GLN A 84 -160.57 -24.06 9.33
C GLN A 84 -159.35 -24.89 9.75
N THR A 85 -159.55 -26.08 10.34
CA THR A 85 -158.46 -27.00 10.70
C THR A 85 -157.67 -27.46 9.47
N GLN A 86 -158.34 -27.77 8.36
CA GLN A 86 -157.67 -28.18 7.11
C GLN A 86 -156.82 -27.04 6.53
N SER A 87 -157.31 -25.80 6.61
CA SER A 87 -156.59 -24.59 6.19
C SER A 87 -155.33 -24.39 7.03
N GLU A 88 -155.43 -24.56 8.35
CA GLU A 88 -154.30 -24.50 9.29
C GLU A 88 -153.27 -25.59 9.02
N LEU A 89 -153.69 -26.84 8.77
CA LEU A 89 -152.78 -27.93 8.41
C LEU A 89 -152.02 -27.64 7.11
N ILE A 90 -152.72 -27.13 6.09
CA ILE A 90 -152.09 -26.73 4.81
C ILE A 90 -151.13 -25.55 5.03
N ALA A 91 -151.46 -24.61 5.93
CA ALA A 91 -150.56 -23.51 6.29
C ALA A 91 -149.26 -24.04 6.93
N VAL A 92 -149.37 -25.01 7.84
CA VAL A 92 -148.20 -25.69 8.44
C VAL A 92 -147.39 -26.45 7.40
N GLN A 93 -148.04 -27.21 6.50
CA GLN A 93 -147.35 -27.94 5.43
C GLN A 93 -146.60 -27.01 4.47
N ARG A 94 -147.21 -25.87 4.11
CA ARG A 94 -146.54 -24.83 3.31
C ARG A 94 -145.33 -24.25 4.03
N ALA A 95 -145.45 -23.95 5.33
CA ALA A 95 -144.34 -23.46 6.13
C ALA A 95 -143.19 -24.49 6.20
N ASN A 96 -143.50 -25.76 6.42
CA ASN A 96 -142.50 -26.84 6.44
C ASN A 96 -141.79 -27.00 5.09
N ALA A 97 -142.52 -26.97 3.97
CA ALA A 97 -141.91 -27.05 2.63
C ALA A 97 -140.98 -25.86 2.35
N VAL A 98 -141.35 -24.65 2.81
CA VAL A 98 -140.47 -23.47 2.74
C VAL A 98 -139.21 -23.68 3.56
N ILE A 99 -139.31 -24.21 4.78
CA ILE A 99 -138.16 -24.51 5.64
C ILE A 99 -137.26 -25.58 5.00
N GLU A 100 -137.83 -26.64 4.43
CA GLU A 100 -137.10 -27.69 3.74
C GLU A 100 -136.36 -27.15 2.51
N GLY A 101 -137.01 -26.31 1.70
CA GLY A 101 -136.37 -25.61 0.59
C GLY A 101 -135.22 -24.69 1.04
N GLN A 102 -135.39 -23.97 2.15
CA GLN A 102 -134.32 -23.17 2.75
C GLN A 102 -133.16 -24.04 3.26
N ASN A 103 -133.44 -25.19 3.86
CA ASN A 103 -132.43 -26.12 4.35
C ASN A 103 -131.63 -26.73 3.20
N LEU A 104 -132.30 -27.16 2.12
CA LEU A 104 -131.64 -27.65 0.89
C LEU A 104 -130.77 -26.56 0.26
N SER A 105 -131.27 -25.32 0.19
CA SER A 105 -130.48 -24.18 -0.30
C SER A 105 -129.22 -23.95 0.54
N LYS A 106 -129.33 -23.98 1.88
CA LYS A 106 -128.16 -23.91 2.78
C LYS A 106 -127.20 -25.06 2.58
N GLN A 107 -127.70 -26.27 2.32
CA GLN A 107 -126.88 -27.45 2.08
C GLN A 107 -126.13 -27.35 0.74
N GLY A 108 -126.76 -26.80 -0.30
CA GLY A 108 -126.09 -26.46 -1.57
C GLY A 108 -124.97 -25.45 -1.38
N ILE A 109 -125.23 -24.35 -0.67
CA ILE A 109 -124.20 -23.34 -0.34
C ILE A 109 -123.05 -23.96 0.47
N LEU A 110 -123.35 -24.89 1.39
CA LEU A 110 -122.32 -25.60 2.16
C LEU A 110 -121.45 -26.49 1.28
N LEU A 111 -122.04 -27.23 0.34
CA LEU A 111 -121.33 -28.07 -0.63
C LEU A 111 -120.45 -27.22 -1.55
N ASP A 112 -120.94 -26.08 -2.05
CA ASP A 112 -120.16 -25.16 -2.86
C ASP A 112 -118.95 -24.62 -2.08
N LYS A 113 -119.14 -24.28 -0.80
CA LYS A 113 -118.05 -23.85 0.07
C LYS A 113 -117.02 -24.96 0.30
N GLN A 114 -117.46 -26.21 0.46
CA GLN A 114 -116.58 -27.37 0.58
C GLN A 114 -115.78 -27.60 -0.71
N ALA A 115 -116.43 -27.53 -1.87
CA ALA A 115 -115.76 -27.64 -3.17
C ALA A 115 -114.69 -26.55 -3.35
N LEU A 116 -115.01 -25.29 -3.06
CA LEU A 116 -114.05 -24.18 -3.11
C LEU A 116 -112.87 -24.38 -2.15
N THR A 117 -113.11 -24.98 -0.98
CA THR A 117 -112.06 -25.29 -0.01
C THR A 117 -111.13 -26.37 -0.56
N SER A 118 -111.69 -27.45 -1.11
CA SER A 118 -110.93 -28.53 -1.74
C SER A 118 -110.13 -28.08 -2.96
N ASP A 119 -110.68 -27.19 -3.79
CA ASP A 119 -109.95 -26.58 -4.92
C ASP A 119 -108.75 -25.76 -4.43
N GLY A 120 -108.93 -24.99 -3.36
CA GLY A 120 -107.85 -24.25 -2.71
C GLY A 120 -106.76 -25.17 -2.15
N GLU A 121 -107.14 -26.28 -1.53
CA GLU A 121 -106.21 -27.30 -1.04
C GLU A 121 -105.43 -27.97 -2.18
N LEU A 122 -106.10 -28.28 -3.29
CA LEU A 122 -105.48 -28.85 -4.49
C LEU A 122 -104.45 -27.88 -5.11
N ALA A 123 -104.81 -26.59 -5.20
CA ALA A 123 -103.90 -25.56 -5.68
C ALA A 123 -102.67 -25.42 -4.77
N ARG A 124 -102.86 -25.44 -3.44
CA ARG A 124 -101.78 -25.40 -2.47
C ARG A 124 -100.86 -26.62 -2.61
N LEU A 125 -101.42 -27.81 -2.77
CA LEU A 125 -100.66 -29.04 -2.95
C LEU A 125 -99.85 -29.00 -4.24
N THR A 126 -100.43 -28.51 -5.33
CA THR A 126 -99.76 -28.32 -6.62
C THR A 126 -98.55 -27.40 -6.50
N ALA A 127 -98.69 -26.26 -5.80
CA ALA A 127 -97.59 -25.35 -5.52
C ALA A 127 -96.50 -26.01 -4.68
N GLN A 128 -96.89 -26.80 -3.67
CA GLN A 128 -95.96 -27.54 -2.82
C GLN A 128 -95.17 -28.59 -3.61
N THR A 129 -95.82 -29.31 -4.52
CA THR A 129 -95.17 -30.25 -5.46
C THR A 129 -94.17 -29.54 -6.36
N ALA A 130 -94.51 -28.35 -6.90
CA ALA A 130 -93.58 -27.56 -7.71
C ALA A 130 -92.34 -27.13 -6.91
N GLN A 131 -92.53 -26.68 -5.66
CA GLN A 131 -91.43 -26.30 -4.77
C GLN A 131 -90.49 -27.49 -4.46
N ILE A 132 -91.06 -28.66 -4.15
CA ILE A 132 -90.28 -29.89 -3.90
C ILE A 132 -89.52 -30.32 -5.16
N THR A 133 -90.13 -30.19 -6.34
CA THR A 133 -89.49 -30.49 -7.62
C THR A 133 -88.28 -29.57 -7.84
N GLN A 134 -88.41 -28.28 -7.58
CA GLN A 134 -87.31 -27.33 -7.69
C GLN A 134 -86.21 -27.60 -6.66
N GLN A 135 -86.56 -27.88 -5.40
CA GLN A 135 -85.58 -28.26 -4.38
C GLN A 135 -84.80 -29.52 -4.80
N THR A 136 -85.49 -30.51 -5.36
CA THR A 136 -84.85 -31.73 -5.89
C THR A 136 -83.89 -31.42 -7.03
N ALA A 137 -84.25 -30.51 -7.93
CA ALA A 137 -83.36 -30.07 -9.01
C ALA A 137 -82.11 -29.34 -8.48
N ASN A 138 -82.28 -28.45 -7.49
CA ASN A 138 -81.16 -27.75 -6.87
C ASN A 138 -80.21 -28.72 -6.16
N LEU A 139 -80.75 -29.69 -5.41
CA LEU A 139 -79.94 -30.71 -4.72
C LEU A 139 -79.15 -31.58 -5.71
N LYS A 140 -79.70 -31.90 -6.89
CA LYS A 140 -78.97 -32.60 -7.95
C LYS A 140 -77.78 -31.78 -8.48
N LEU A 141 -77.95 -30.46 -8.63
CA LEU A 141 -76.86 -29.57 -9.03
C LEU A 141 -75.79 -29.47 -7.95
N GLU A 142 -76.18 -29.31 -6.68
CA GLU A 142 -75.25 -29.33 -5.55
C GLU A 142 -74.48 -30.64 -5.46
N ALA A 143 -75.15 -31.78 -5.65
CA ALA A 143 -74.50 -33.09 -5.70
C ALA A 143 -73.47 -33.19 -6.84
N GLY A 144 -73.70 -32.53 -7.97
CA GLY A 144 -72.74 -32.42 -9.07
C GLY A 144 -71.57 -31.46 -8.80
N ASN A 145 -71.79 -30.40 -8.02
CA ASN A 145 -70.76 -29.43 -7.66
C ASN A 145 -69.75 -29.96 -6.62
N ILE A 146 -70.17 -30.86 -5.72
CA ILE A 146 -69.30 -31.43 -4.69
C ILE A 146 -68.07 -32.16 -5.29
N PRO A 147 -68.19 -33.06 -6.28
CA PRO A 147 -67.05 -33.68 -6.96
C PRO A 147 -66.12 -32.67 -7.67
N LEU A 148 -66.70 -31.60 -8.24
CA LEU A 148 -65.91 -30.55 -8.89
C LEU A 148 -65.07 -29.79 -7.87
N GLN A 149 -65.64 -29.44 -6.71
CA GLN A 149 -64.88 -28.86 -5.60
C GLN A 149 -63.80 -29.82 -5.09
N GLY A 150 -64.11 -31.12 -4.97
CA GLY A 150 -63.11 -32.13 -4.64
C GLY A 150 -61.94 -32.17 -5.63
N SER A 151 -62.24 -32.14 -6.93
CA SER A 151 -61.23 -32.13 -8.00
C SER A 151 -60.36 -30.87 -7.96
N ILE A 152 -60.96 -29.70 -7.71
CA ILE A 152 -60.24 -28.43 -7.54
C ILE A 152 -59.32 -28.49 -6.32
N LEU A 153 -59.80 -29.01 -5.18
CA LEU A 153 -58.98 -29.17 -3.98
C LEU A 153 -57.80 -30.13 -4.21
N THR A 154 -58.01 -31.24 -4.94
CA THR A 154 -56.93 -32.15 -5.32
C THR A 154 -55.90 -31.48 -6.23
N ALA A 155 -56.34 -30.68 -7.20
CA ALA A 155 -55.46 -29.93 -8.09
C ALA A 155 -54.67 -28.86 -7.33
N GLN A 156 -55.32 -28.10 -6.45
CA GLN A 156 -54.68 -27.12 -5.57
C GLN A 156 -53.65 -27.78 -4.65
N LYS A 157 -53.98 -28.93 -4.05
CA LYS A 157 -53.04 -29.71 -3.25
C LYS A 157 -51.81 -30.12 -4.08
N SER A 158 -52.02 -30.63 -5.29
CA SER A 158 -50.92 -31.04 -6.17
C SER A 158 -50.02 -29.86 -6.58
N GLN A 159 -50.61 -28.68 -6.81
CA GLN A 159 -49.87 -27.45 -7.08
C GLN A 159 -49.01 -27.03 -5.88
N THR A 160 -49.56 -27.07 -4.67
CA THR A 160 -48.83 -26.74 -3.43
C THR A 160 -47.72 -27.75 -3.15
N ASP A 161 -47.96 -29.04 -3.37
CA ASP A 161 -46.96 -30.09 -3.23
C ASP A 161 -45.79 -29.86 -4.22
N ALA A 162 -46.10 -29.49 -5.47
CA ALA A 162 -45.10 -29.13 -6.47
C ALA A 162 -44.31 -27.86 -6.09
N GLN A 163 -44.99 -26.82 -5.58
CA GLN A 163 -44.34 -25.60 -5.09
C GLN A 163 -43.41 -25.89 -3.92
N THR A 164 -43.80 -26.78 -3.00
CA THR A 164 -42.98 -27.23 -1.88
C THR A 164 -41.68 -27.87 -2.37
N VAL A 165 -41.76 -28.73 -3.40
CA VAL A 165 -40.58 -29.35 -4.01
C VAL A 165 -39.66 -28.32 -4.65
N VAL A 166 -40.21 -27.33 -5.38
CA VAL A 166 -39.41 -26.27 -6.02
C VAL A 166 -38.69 -25.43 -4.95
N ILE A 167 -39.37 -25.06 -3.87
CA ILE A 167 -38.77 -24.31 -2.76
C ILE A 167 -37.65 -25.13 -2.12
N GLY A 168 -37.85 -26.44 -1.90
CA GLY A 168 -36.81 -27.33 -1.40
C GLY A 168 -35.56 -27.38 -2.30
N LYS A 169 -35.76 -27.50 -3.62
CA LYS A 169 -34.65 -27.45 -4.60
C LYS A 169 -33.91 -26.12 -4.57
N ASN A 170 -34.63 -25.01 -4.48
CA ASN A 170 -34.04 -23.68 -4.40
C ASN A 170 -33.21 -23.52 -3.12
N ALA A 171 -33.68 -24.03 -1.98
CA ALA A 171 -32.93 -24.02 -0.72
C ALA A 171 -31.60 -24.78 -0.85
N THR A 172 -31.62 -26.01 -1.39
CA THR A 172 -30.40 -26.79 -1.64
C THR A 172 -29.43 -26.09 -2.60
N MET A 173 -29.95 -25.42 -3.63
CA MET A 173 -29.12 -24.66 -4.58
C MET A 173 -28.44 -23.46 -3.91
N VAL A 174 -29.15 -22.76 -3.03
CA VAL A 174 -28.60 -21.65 -2.23
C VAL A 174 -27.53 -22.17 -1.26
N ASP A 175 -27.79 -23.29 -0.57
CA ASP A 175 -26.81 -23.92 0.33
C ASP A 175 -25.52 -24.28 -0.44
N GLN A 176 -25.65 -24.85 -1.65
CA GLN A 176 -24.50 -25.15 -2.51
C GLN A 176 -23.76 -23.88 -2.97
N GLN A 177 -24.49 -22.80 -3.28
CA GLN A 177 -23.87 -21.51 -3.61
C GLN A 177 -23.05 -20.94 -2.45
N ILE A 178 -23.55 -21.05 -1.21
CA ILE A 178 -22.83 -20.63 0.00
C ILE A 178 -21.52 -21.44 0.14
N VAL A 179 -21.58 -22.76 -0.05
CA VAL A 179 -20.40 -23.63 -0.01
C VAL A 179 -19.37 -23.22 -1.08
N ASN A 180 -19.82 -23.04 -2.33
CA ASN A 180 -18.94 -22.66 -3.43
C ASN A 180 -18.23 -21.31 -3.19
N LEU A 181 -18.98 -20.30 -2.73
CA LEU A 181 -18.42 -18.98 -2.39
C LEU A 181 -17.44 -19.07 -1.19
N GLY A 182 -17.74 -19.90 -0.21
CA GLY A 182 -16.83 -20.18 0.90
C GLY A 182 -15.50 -20.78 0.44
N SER A 183 -15.54 -21.75 -0.49
CA SER A 183 -14.34 -22.33 -1.11
C SER A 183 -13.56 -21.30 -1.94
N GLU A 184 -14.24 -20.47 -2.73
CA GLU A 184 -13.61 -19.42 -3.54
C GLU A 184 -12.88 -18.40 -2.65
N ASN A 185 -13.51 -17.95 -1.56
CA ASN A 185 -12.89 -17.05 -0.58
C ASN A 185 -11.63 -17.66 0.06
N ASN A 186 -11.66 -18.94 0.43
CA ASN A 186 -10.47 -19.62 0.98
C ASN A 186 -9.33 -19.71 -0.05
N ASN A 187 -9.64 -19.94 -1.32
CA ASN A 187 -8.64 -19.93 -2.40
C ASN A 187 -8.02 -18.53 -2.57
N LEU A 188 -8.84 -17.48 -2.54
CA LEU A 188 -8.37 -16.08 -2.61
C LEU A 188 -7.49 -15.71 -1.41
N LEU A 189 -7.88 -16.09 -0.20
CA LEU A 189 -7.06 -15.88 1.01
C LEU A 189 -5.70 -16.59 0.89
N THR A 190 -5.69 -17.81 0.37
CA THR A 190 -4.46 -18.59 0.14
C THR A 190 -3.57 -17.90 -0.90
N GLN A 191 -4.15 -17.42 -2.01
CA GLN A 191 -3.40 -16.66 -3.03
C GLN A 191 -2.83 -15.36 -2.47
N ASN A 192 -3.62 -14.61 -1.69
CA ASN A 192 -3.14 -13.39 -1.01
C ASN A 192 -1.96 -13.69 -0.07
N ALA A 193 -2.01 -14.78 0.69
CA ALA A 193 -0.89 -15.17 1.55
C ALA A 193 0.39 -15.49 0.75
N VAL A 194 0.26 -16.11 -0.43
CA VAL A 194 1.40 -16.35 -1.33
C VAL A 194 1.94 -15.05 -1.91
N LEU A 195 1.06 -14.15 -2.36
CA LEU A 195 1.44 -12.83 -2.87
C LEU A 195 2.18 -12.01 -1.80
N THR A 196 1.69 -12.00 -0.56
CA THR A 196 2.37 -11.34 0.56
C THR A 196 3.79 -11.89 0.75
N LYS A 197 3.96 -13.22 0.73
CA LYS A 197 5.30 -13.83 0.81
C LYS A 197 6.20 -13.43 -0.36
N GLN A 198 5.66 -13.33 -1.56
CA GLN A 198 6.42 -12.88 -2.75
C GLN A 198 6.85 -11.42 -2.60
N VAL A 199 5.97 -10.53 -2.13
CA VAL A 199 6.31 -9.13 -1.86
C VAL A 199 7.44 -9.03 -0.84
N THR A 200 7.34 -9.73 0.30
CA THR A 200 8.40 -9.73 1.31
C THR A 200 9.74 -10.26 0.76
N LYS A 201 9.71 -11.27 -0.10
CA LYS A 201 10.93 -11.76 -0.77
C LYS A 201 11.53 -10.68 -1.69
N LEU A 202 10.71 -10.01 -2.48
CA LEU A 202 11.16 -8.94 -3.37
C LEU A 202 11.76 -7.75 -2.60
N GLU A 203 11.19 -7.40 -1.44
CA GLU A 203 11.74 -6.37 -0.54
C GLU A 203 13.13 -6.77 0.01
N ALA A 204 13.29 -8.05 0.37
CA ALA A 204 14.57 -8.59 0.80
C ALA A 204 15.60 -8.61 -0.34
N ASP A 205 15.20 -9.03 -1.55
CA ASP A 205 16.04 -9.03 -2.74
C ASP A 205 16.48 -7.60 -3.11
N ALA A 206 15.56 -6.62 -3.05
CA ALA A 206 15.87 -5.21 -3.27
C ALA A 206 16.88 -4.66 -2.24
N SER A 207 16.73 -5.03 -0.97
CA SER A 207 17.66 -4.65 0.09
C SER A 207 19.06 -5.25 -0.14
N LEU A 208 19.14 -6.51 -0.58
CA LEU A 208 20.40 -7.16 -0.92
C LEU A 208 21.09 -6.48 -2.11
N ILE A 209 20.33 -6.15 -3.16
CA ILE A 209 20.85 -5.41 -4.31
C ILE A 209 21.36 -4.03 -3.87
N GLY A 210 20.65 -3.31 -3.01
CA GLY A 210 21.10 -2.03 -2.46
C GLY A 210 22.43 -2.14 -1.70
N ALA A 211 22.60 -3.21 -0.90
CA ALA A 211 23.85 -3.49 -0.22
C ALA A 211 25.00 -3.82 -1.20
N GLN A 212 24.71 -4.58 -2.26
CA GLN A 212 25.69 -4.90 -3.31
C GLN A 212 26.14 -3.65 -4.08
N ILE A 213 25.21 -2.76 -4.45
CA ILE A 213 25.53 -1.47 -5.07
C ILE A 213 26.46 -0.66 -4.16
N THR A 214 26.13 -0.56 -2.87
CA THR A 214 26.97 0.15 -1.89
C THR A 214 28.38 -0.44 -1.81
N SER A 215 28.50 -1.77 -1.85
CA SER A 215 29.80 -2.46 -1.85
C SER A 215 30.59 -2.18 -3.14
N ALA A 216 29.93 -2.21 -4.30
CA ALA A 216 30.54 -1.89 -5.59
C ALA A 216 31.07 -0.45 -5.62
N THR A 217 30.27 0.53 -5.18
CA THR A 217 30.70 1.93 -5.08
C THR A 217 31.93 2.11 -4.18
N LYS A 218 31.99 1.40 -3.04
CA LYS A 218 33.18 1.41 -2.16
C LYS A 218 34.41 0.83 -2.86
N LYS A 219 34.23 -0.25 -3.63
CA LYS A 219 35.32 -0.87 -4.40
C LYS A 219 35.82 0.05 -5.51
N ASP A 220 34.92 0.71 -6.24
CA ASP A 220 35.28 1.70 -7.26
C ASP A 220 36.06 2.87 -6.67
N ALA A 221 35.64 3.39 -5.51
CA ALA A 221 36.36 4.45 -4.80
C ALA A 221 37.77 4.01 -4.38
N LEU A 222 37.92 2.78 -3.87
CA LEU A 222 39.22 2.21 -3.52
C LEU A 222 40.11 2.07 -4.76
N THR A 223 39.57 1.58 -5.88
CA THR A 223 40.31 1.46 -7.15
C THR A 223 40.72 2.83 -7.68
N GLY A 224 39.86 3.85 -7.57
CA GLY A 224 40.19 5.24 -7.88
C GLY A 224 41.36 5.76 -7.03
N GLN A 225 41.34 5.51 -5.73
CA GLN A 225 42.43 5.87 -4.82
C GLN A 225 43.74 5.14 -5.16
N GLN A 226 43.68 3.84 -5.46
CA GLN A 226 44.85 3.06 -5.88
C GLN A 226 45.46 3.61 -7.17
N THR A 227 44.62 3.99 -8.13
CA THR A 227 45.06 4.62 -9.39
C THR A 227 45.77 5.95 -9.13
N ALA A 228 45.23 6.79 -8.24
CA ALA A 228 45.86 8.05 -7.86
C ALA A 228 47.21 7.85 -7.15
N ASN A 229 47.31 6.87 -6.24
CA ASN A 229 48.55 6.52 -5.57
C ASN A 229 49.63 6.07 -6.58
N LEU A 230 49.27 5.17 -7.50
CA LEU A 230 50.18 4.71 -8.56
C LEU A 230 50.64 5.86 -9.47
N ALA A 231 49.74 6.78 -9.82
CA ALA A 231 50.11 7.97 -10.60
C ALA A 231 51.11 8.87 -9.83
N ALA A 232 50.95 9.01 -8.51
CA ALA A 232 51.89 9.75 -7.67
C ALA A 232 53.26 9.06 -7.57
N GLU A 233 53.29 7.73 -7.41
CA GLU A 233 54.52 6.93 -7.44
C GLU A 233 55.24 7.04 -8.79
N ALA A 234 54.50 6.97 -9.90
CA ALA A 234 55.05 7.13 -11.25
C ALA A 234 55.72 8.50 -11.46
N LEU A 235 55.25 9.57 -10.81
CA LEU A 235 55.89 10.89 -10.84
C LEU A 235 57.13 10.99 -9.93
N LEU A 236 57.22 10.15 -8.90
CA LEU A 236 58.36 10.13 -7.99
C LEU A 236 59.60 9.53 -8.64
N ILE A 237 59.43 8.54 -9.52
CA ILE A 237 60.53 7.87 -10.23
C ILE A 237 61.36 8.85 -11.09
N PRO A 238 60.78 9.68 -11.99
CA PRO A 238 61.53 10.69 -12.73
C PRO A 238 62.22 11.71 -11.83
N LYS A 239 61.56 12.14 -10.74
CA LYS A 239 62.16 13.07 -9.78
C LYS A 239 63.39 12.49 -9.10
N GLN A 240 63.35 11.21 -8.73
CA GLN A 240 64.50 10.49 -8.22
C GLN A 240 65.60 10.34 -9.30
N GLY A 241 65.22 10.04 -10.55
CA GLY A 241 66.15 10.03 -11.68
C GLY A 241 66.91 11.35 -11.86
N VAL A 242 66.20 12.48 -11.92
CA VAL A 242 66.82 13.82 -12.00
C VAL A 242 67.72 14.11 -10.79
N ASN A 243 67.38 13.61 -9.60
CA ASN A 243 68.22 13.78 -8.43
C ASN A 243 69.52 12.98 -8.54
N LEU A 244 69.44 11.72 -9.00
CA LEU A 244 70.61 10.89 -9.29
C LEU A 244 71.49 11.50 -10.37
N ASP A 245 70.90 12.03 -11.45
CA ASP A 245 71.64 12.73 -12.51
C ASP A 245 72.39 13.96 -11.96
N LYS A 246 71.76 14.74 -11.07
CA LYS A 246 72.41 15.86 -10.38
C LYS A 246 73.54 15.40 -9.46
N GLN A 247 73.37 14.28 -8.74
CA GLN A 247 74.43 13.71 -7.91
C GLN A 247 75.61 13.21 -8.76
N ALA A 248 75.34 12.60 -9.92
CA ALA A 248 76.37 12.17 -10.85
C ALA A 248 77.18 13.36 -11.40
N LEU A 249 76.51 14.44 -11.82
CA LEU A 249 77.17 15.67 -12.25
C LEU A 249 78.04 16.29 -11.15
N LEU A 250 77.55 16.32 -9.92
CA LEU A 250 78.32 16.82 -8.78
C LEU A 250 79.56 15.95 -8.53
N LEU A 251 79.43 14.63 -8.67
CA LEU A 251 80.55 13.70 -8.52
C LEU A 251 81.57 13.89 -9.65
N ASP A 252 81.13 14.06 -10.90
CA ASP A 252 82.01 14.36 -12.04
C ASP A 252 82.79 15.67 -11.81
N GLU A 253 82.12 16.71 -11.29
CA GLU A 253 82.76 17.97 -10.94
C GLU A 253 83.80 17.79 -9.81
N GLN A 254 83.49 16.98 -8.80
CA GLN A 254 84.43 16.65 -7.73
C GLN A 254 85.66 15.89 -8.27
N VAL A 255 85.46 14.92 -9.16
CA VAL A 255 86.56 14.17 -9.81
C VAL A 255 87.41 15.11 -10.67
N LEU A 256 86.80 16.00 -11.45
CA LEU A 256 87.51 17.00 -12.25
C LEU A 256 88.33 17.96 -11.37
N ASN A 257 87.75 18.42 -10.27
CA ASN A 257 88.45 19.28 -9.31
C ASN A 257 89.61 18.54 -8.64
N ALA A 258 89.43 17.28 -8.27
CA ALA A 258 90.52 16.44 -7.75
C ALA A 258 91.63 16.23 -8.81
N ALA A 259 91.28 16.04 -10.08
CA ALA A 259 92.25 15.93 -11.17
C ALA A 259 93.02 17.24 -11.39
N LYS A 260 92.35 18.41 -11.35
CA LYS A 260 93.00 19.73 -11.38
C LYS A 260 93.97 19.90 -10.21
N GLN A 261 93.57 19.51 -9.01
CA GLN A 261 94.42 19.59 -7.83
C GLN A 261 95.63 18.64 -7.93
N ARG A 262 95.45 17.43 -8.46
CA ARG A 262 96.57 16.52 -8.78
C ARG A 262 97.54 17.15 -9.78
N ALA A 263 97.05 17.71 -10.88
CA ALA A 263 97.91 18.36 -11.87
C ALA A 263 98.69 19.56 -11.29
N GLN A 264 98.08 20.34 -10.38
CA GLN A 264 98.77 21.38 -9.64
C GLN A 264 99.87 20.81 -8.73
N VAL A 265 99.58 19.72 -8.01
CA VAL A 265 100.58 19.02 -7.19
C VAL A 265 101.73 18.47 -8.05
N ASP A 266 101.44 17.84 -9.19
CA ASP A 266 102.45 17.33 -10.12
C ASP A 266 103.34 18.44 -10.70
N ALA A 267 102.75 19.59 -11.02
CA ALA A 267 103.50 20.78 -11.43
C ALA A 267 104.39 21.32 -10.30
N GLN A 268 103.90 21.32 -9.05
CA GLN A 268 104.66 21.71 -7.87
C GLN A 268 105.83 20.74 -7.62
N ILE A 269 105.62 19.42 -7.75
CA ILE A 269 106.67 18.41 -7.67
C ILE A 269 107.74 18.67 -8.73
N SER A 270 107.34 18.86 -9.99
CA SER A 270 108.26 19.14 -11.10
C SER A 270 109.09 20.40 -10.88
N LEU A 271 108.46 21.47 -10.36
CA LEU A 271 109.14 22.71 -10.00
C LEU A 271 110.14 22.49 -8.85
N SER A 272 109.75 21.74 -7.82
CA SER A 272 110.63 21.41 -6.69
C SER A 272 111.83 20.58 -7.15
N THR A 273 111.63 19.60 -8.04
CA THR A 273 112.72 18.83 -8.65
C THR A 273 113.65 19.72 -9.48
N GLN A 274 113.13 20.69 -10.25
CA GLN A 274 113.98 21.69 -10.92
C GLN A 274 114.78 22.54 -9.93
N GLN A 275 114.17 22.96 -8.82
CA GLN A 275 114.86 23.71 -7.78
C GLN A 275 115.97 22.88 -7.13
N GLU A 276 115.73 21.60 -6.83
CA GLU A 276 116.77 20.67 -6.34
C GLU A 276 117.93 20.55 -7.32
N LEU A 277 117.67 20.33 -8.61
CA LEU A 277 118.70 20.27 -9.65
C LEU A 277 119.51 21.58 -9.75
N LYS A 278 118.84 22.73 -9.65
CA LYS A 278 119.52 24.03 -9.62
C LYS A 278 120.40 24.17 -8.40
N VAL A 279 119.92 23.77 -7.21
CA VAL A 279 120.72 23.78 -5.98
C VAL A 279 121.94 22.87 -6.11
N THR A 280 121.79 21.66 -6.68
CA THR A 280 122.93 20.77 -6.95
C THR A 280 123.93 21.42 -7.91
N SER A 281 123.47 22.08 -8.97
CA SER A 281 124.34 22.83 -9.88
C SER A 281 125.04 24.00 -9.18
N ASP A 282 124.33 24.75 -8.34
CA ASP A 282 124.89 25.88 -7.59
C ASP A 282 125.96 25.36 -6.59
N ILE A 283 125.74 24.21 -5.94
CA ILE A 283 126.74 23.52 -5.11
C ILE A 283 127.98 23.16 -5.93
N ALA A 284 127.80 22.54 -7.11
CA ALA A 284 128.93 22.15 -7.97
C ALA A 284 129.76 23.36 -8.44
N VAL A 285 129.11 24.49 -8.77
CA VAL A 285 129.80 25.74 -9.11
C VAL A 285 130.56 26.29 -7.91
N ASN A 286 129.97 26.26 -6.71
CA ASN A 286 130.63 26.71 -5.49
C ASN A 286 131.82 25.83 -5.12
N ASP A 287 131.72 24.50 -5.23
CA ASP A 287 132.83 23.57 -5.01
C ASP A 287 133.98 23.83 -5.99
N ALA A 288 133.67 24.09 -7.26
CA ALA A 288 134.66 24.49 -8.25
C ALA A 288 135.32 25.84 -7.88
N GLY A 289 134.54 26.78 -7.33
CA GLY A 289 135.05 28.04 -6.77
C GLY A 289 135.98 27.84 -5.57
N ILE A 290 135.63 26.94 -4.65
CA ILE A 290 136.48 26.56 -3.52
C ILE A 290 137.81 25.97 -4.04
N ALA A 291 137.75 25.01 -4.97
CA ALA A 291 138.95 24.39 -5.54
C ALA A 291 139.88 25.40 -6.22
N LYS A 292 139.32 26.36 -6.98
CA LYS A 292 140.07 27.48 -7.57
C LYS A 292 140.75 28.32 -6.49
N THR A 293 140.03 28.66 -5.43
CA THR A 293 140.55 29.48 -4.32
C THR A 293 141.65 28.73 -3.56
N THR A 294 141.50 27.43 -3.32
CA THR A 294 142.57 26.59 -2.73
C THR A 294 143.83 26.61 -3.59
N LYS A 295 143.69 26.48 -4.91
CA LYS A 295 144.81 26.59 -5.87
C LYS A 295 145.47 27.96 -5.85
N GLU A 296 144.69 29.03 -5.74
CA GLU A 296 145.21 30.40 -5.62
C GLU A 296 146.01 30.57 -4.31
N THR A 297 145.51 30.03 -3.18
CA THR A 297 146.24 30.04 -1.91
C THR A 297 147.57 29.29 -1.99
N GLU A 298 147.61 28.10 -2.62
CA GLU A 298 148.86 27.35 -2.83
C GLU A 298 149.92 28.18 -3.59
N VAL A 299 149.51 28.90 -4.63
CA VAL A 299 150.40 29.76 -5.42
C VAL A 299 150.88 30.96 -4.60
N LEU A 300 150.00 31.57 -3.81
CA LEU A 300 150.37 32.68 -2.92
C LEU A 300 151.34 32.22 -1.82
N GLU A 301 151.18 31.01 -1.28
CA GLU A 301 152.12 30.41 -0.33
C GLU A 301 153.52 30.22 -0.96
N GLN A 302 153.59 29.76 -2.22
CA GLN A 302 154.85 29.70 -2.97
C GLN A 302 155.48 31.08 -3.18
N ARG A 303 154.67 32.09 -3.52
CA ARG A 303 155.16 33.47 -3.68
C ARG A 303 155.75 34.02 -2.39
N LYS A 304 155.10 33.77 -1.24
CA LYS A 304 155.62 34.12 0.08
C LYS A 304 157.02 33.53 0.31
N LEU A 305 157.22 32.24 0.02
CA LEU A 305 158.52 31.57 0.16
C LEU A 305 159.60 32.19 -0.75
N THR A 306 159.26 32.59 -1.99
CA THR A 306 160.23 33.24 -2.89
C THR A 306 160.58 34.67 -2.47
N GLU A 307 159.66 35.42 -1.87
CA GLU A 307 159.93 36.77 -1.36
C GLU A 307 160.79 36.71 -0.08
N GLU A 308 160.53 35.76 0.82
CA GLU A 308 161.31 35.54 2.05
C GLU A 308 162.78 35.18 1.74
N ALA A 309 163.01 34.46 0.63
CA ALA A 309 164.34 34.14 0.11
C ALA A 309 165.18 35.36 -0.32
N GLN A 310 164.55 36.50 -0.61
CA GLN A 310 165.23 37.69 -1.14
C GLN A 310 165.79 38.61 -0.05
N ILE A 311 165.27 38.53 1.17
CA ILE A 311 165.59 39.46 2.27
C ILE A 311 166.31 38.81 3.45
N SER A 312 166.41 37.48 3.50
CA SER A 312 166.99 36.72 4.61
C SER A 312 168.00 35.68 4.13
N ASP A 313 169.02 35.42 4.95
CA ASP A 313 170.07 34.42 4.68
C ASP A 313 169.56 32.98 4.86
N THR A 314 168.37 32.81 5.43
CA THR A 314 167.66 31.54 5.62
C THR A 314 166.17 31.70 5.34
N ILE A 315 165.54 30.70 4.70
CA ILE A 315 164.08 30.58 4.61
C ILE A 315 163.67 29.61 5.70
N GLY A 316 163.09 30.14 6.79
CA GLY A 316 162.96 29.40 8.04
C GLY A 316 164.34 28.97 8.57
N ALA A 317 164.59 27.66 8.61
CA ALA A 317 165.82 27.05 9.12
C ALA A 317 166.76 26.48 8.03
N LEU A 318 166.40 26.61 6.75
CA LEU A 318 167.22 26.12 5.63
C LEU A 318 167.93 27.29 4.94
N PRO A 319 169.22 27.16 4.60
CA PRO A 319 169.96 28.23 3.93
C PRO A 319 169.43 28.45 2.50
N VAL A 320 169.45 29.72 2.05
CA VAL A 320 169.01 30.10 0.69
C VAL A 320 169.94 29.47 -0.35
N THR A 321 169.40 28.55 -1.15
CA THR A 321 170.11 27.85 -2.25
C THR A 321 169.50 28.22 -3.61
N GLY A 322 170.14 27.81 -4.72
CA GLY A 322 169.68 28.12 -6.10
C GLY A 322 170.32 29.38 -6.69
N ILE A 323 169.64 30.03 -7.64
CA ILE A 323 170.17 31.19 -8.39
C ILE A 323 170.60 32.32 -7.44
N LEU A 324 169.78 32.67 -6.45
CA LEU A 324 170.07 33.78 -5.53
C LEU A 324 171.30 33.47 -4.64
N GLY A 325 171.42 32.24 -4.15
CA GLY A 325 172.61 31.80 -3.40
C GLY A 325 173.87 31.74 -4.27
N LYS A 326 173.78 31.24 -5.51
CA LYS A 326 174.91 31.13 -6.44
C LYS A 326 175.41 32.48 -6.95
N GLN A 327 174.53 33.47 -7.12
CA GLN A 327 174.92 34.84 -7.50
C GLN A 327 175.72 35.53 -6.38
N ARG A 328 175.41 35.22 -5.11
CA ARG A 328 176.15 35.71 -3.95
C ARG A 328 177.58 35.15 -3.87
N GLU A 329 177.76 33.86 -4.12
CA GLU A 329 179.09 33.23 -4.19
C GLU A 329 179.98 33.88 -5.27
N LEU A 330 179.41 34.22 -6.43
CA LEU A 330 180.14 34.84 -7.54
C LEU A 330 180.69 36.23 -7.17
N TYR A 331 179.90 37.08 -6.54
CA TYR A 331 180.35 38.42 -6.13
C TYR A 331 181.46 38.37 -5.08
N GLY A 332 181.43 37.39 -4.16
CA GLY A 332 182.52 37.18 -3.21
C GLY A 332 183.84 36.84 -3.90
N ALA A 333 183.82 35.97 -4.90
CA ALA A 333 185.01 35.57 -5.65
C ALA A 333 185.62 36.71 -6.49
N GLN A 334 184.79 37.62 -7.02
CA GLN A 334 185.27 38.75 -7.83
C GLN A 334 186.06 39.80 -7.02
N ILE A 335 185.67 40.05 -5.77
CA ILE A 335 186.35 41.02 -4.88
C ILE A 335 187.80 40.57 -4.59
N GLU A 336 187.99 39.27 -4.37
CA GLU A 336 189.30 38.67 -4.09
C GLU A 336 190.27 38.78 -5.27
N GLY A 337 189.78 38.65 -6.51
CA GLY A 337 190.61 38.76 -7.72
C GLY A 337 191.24 40.15 -7.90
N TYR A 338 190.51 41.23 -7.60
CA TYR A 338 191.00 42.59 -7.77
C TYR A 338 192.12 42.99 -6.79
N LYS A 339 192.11 42.46 -5.56
CA LYS A 339 193.18 42.73 -4.58
C LYS A 339 194.52 42.16 -5.01
N ARG A 340 194.53 40.96 -5.60
CA ARG A 340 195.78 40.24 -5.93
C ARG A 340 196.51 40.80 -7.15
N ASP A 341 195.80 41.38 -8.12
CA ASP A 341 196.42 42.04 -9.29
C ASP A 341 197.27 43.25 -8.90
N ALA A 342 196.82 44.02 -7.90
CA ALA A 342 197.55 45.20 -7.42
C ALA A 342 198.91 44.86 -6.79
N GLU A 343 199.00 43.72 -6.08
CA GLU A 343 200.21 43.30 -5.38
C GLU A 343 201.33 42.85 -6.34
N GLN A 344 200.97 42.16 -7.44
CA GLN A 344 201.96 41.64 -8.40
C GLN A 344 202.65 42.74 -9.21
N LYS A 345 201.96 43.85 -9.50
CA LYS A 345 202.52 44.99 -10.24
C LYS A 345 203.64 45.71 -9.49
N VAL A 346 203.56 45.81 -8.16
CA VAL A 346 204.59 46.47 -7.33
C VAL A 346 205.88 45.65 -7.29
N LEU A 347 205.77 44.32 -7.22
CA LEU A 347 206.92 43.41 -7.18
C LEU A 347 207.81 43.55 -8.43
N LYS A 348 207.18 43.67 -9.60
CA LYS A 348 207.89 43.77 -10.89
C LYS A 348 208.78 45.01 -10.97
N THR A 349 208.27 46.17 -10.57
CA THR A 349 208.99 47.45 -10.66
C THR A 349 210.24 47.47 -9.78
N VAL A 350 210.18 46.88 -8.58
CA VAL A 350 211.31 46.88 -7.64
C VAL A 350 212.42 45.94 -8.12
N SER A 351 212.07 44.80 -8.73
CA SER A 351 213.02 43.86 -9.32
C SER A 351 213.80 44.46 -10.49
N ASP A 352 213.15 45.26 -11.33
CA ASP A 352 213.78 45.86 -12.50
C ASP A 352 214.83 46.93 -12.11
N VAL A 353 214.58 47.70 -11.03
CA VAL A 353 215.55 48.69 -10.52
C VAL A 353 216.79 48.04 -9.92
N TRP A 354 216.61 46.91 -9.21
CA TRP A 354 217.72 46.15 -8.62
C TRP A 354 218.71 45.64 -9.66
N ALA A 355 218.21 45.12 -10.78
CA ALA A 355 219.04 44.51 -11.81
C ALA A 355 219.99 45.52 -12.49
N VAL A 356 219.55 46.77 -12.66
CA VAL A 356 220.32 47.82 -13.34
C VAL A 356 221.52 48.27 -12.50
N MET A 357 221.38 48.39 -11.17
CA MET A 357 222.46 48.91 -10.33
C MET A 357 223.67 47.96 -10.20
N ARG A 358 223.51 46.66 -10.50
CA ARG A 358 224.57 45.65 -10.33
C ARG A 358 225.44 45.43 -11.57
N THR A 359 225.20 46.13 -12.69
CA THR A 359 225.85 45.86 -13.98
C THR A 359 226.73 46.98 -14.55
N THR A 360 226.83 48.14 -13.90
CA THR A 360 227.64 49.30 -14.37
C THR A 360 228.72 49.68 -13.36
N ASP A 361 230.00 49.53 -13.72
CA ASP A 361 231.15 49.99 -12.95
C ASP A 361 231.45 51.47 -13.27
N ASN A 362 231.03 52.38 -12.37
CA ASN A 362 231.17 53.83 -12.51
C ASN A 362 231.40 54.57 -11.17
N GLY A 363 232.04 53.92 -10.20
CA GLY A 363 232.61 54.62 -9.03
C GLY A 363 231.65 55.15 -7.96
N GLU A 364 230.37 54.77 -7.94
CA GLU A 364 229.48 55.00 -6.78
C GLU A 364 229.19 53.70 -6.01
N ASP A 365 229.38 53.75 -4.70
CA ASP A 365 229.16 52.62 -3.79
C ASP A 365 227.65 52.35 -3.59
N PRO A 366 227.11 51.19 -4.00
CA PRO A 366 225.68 50.84 -3.94
C PRO A 366 225.11 50.83 -2.50
N VAL A 367 225.96 50.86 -1.48
CA VAL A 367 225.55 50.99 -0.08
C VAL A 367 224.95 52.38 0.22
N LYS A 368 225.30 53.43 -0.52
CA LYS A 368 224.74 54.78 -0.32
C LYS A 368 223.33 54.98 -0.92
N ALA A 369 222.80 54.04 -1.71
CA ALA A 369 221.49 54.15 -2.37
C ALA A 369 220.36 53.27 -1.78
N GLY A 370 220.63 52.48 -0.72
CA GLY A 370 219.59 51.72 0.00
C GLY A 370 219.12 50.39 -0.65
N PHE A 371 219.65 50.03 -1.80
CA PHE A 371 219.42 48.72 -2.44
C PHE A 371 220.39 47.67 -1.84
N THR A 372 220.03 47.16 -0.66
CA THR A 372 220.80 46.13 0.05
C THR A 372 220.14 44.77 -0.07
N GLU A 373 220.91 43.69 0.06
CA GLU A 373 220.42 42.31 -0.10
C GLU A 373 219.27 41.98 0.88
N ALA A 374 219.23 42.69 2.02
CA ALA A 374 218.14 42.65 2.98
C ALA A 374 216.81 43.22 2.43
N THR A 375 216.85 44.30 1.66
CA THR A 375 215.63 44.99 1.16
C THR A 375 214.93 44.16 0.07
N MET A 376 215.69 43.46 -0.78
CA MET A 376 215.10 42.64 -1.85
C MET A 376 214.50 41.33 -1.34
N THR A 377 215.11 40.77 -0.31
CA THR A 377 214.58 39.59 0.37
C THR A 377 213.23 39.89 1.05
N ALA A 378 213.06 41.10 1.61
CA ALA A 378 211.81 41.51 2.26
C ALA A 378 210.63 41.67 1.28
N VAL A 379 210.86 42.23 0.09
CA VAL A 379 209.82 42.46 -0.92
C VAL A 379 209.37 41.14 -1.56
N VAL A 380 210.30 40.22 -1.81
CA VAL A 380 209.99 38.87 -2.34
C VAL A 380 209.20 38.03 -1.31
N ASN A 381 209.53 38.12 -0.02
CA ASN A 381 208.82 37.36 1.01
C ASN A 381 207.37 37.81 1.20
N LYS A 382 207.07 39.11 1.05
CA LYS A 382 205.69 39.61 1.12
C LYS A 382 204.84 39.24 -0.10
N ALA A 383 205.46 39.08 -1.26
CA ALA A 383 204.77 38.53 -2.43
C ALA A 383 204.49 37.01 -2.31
N LYS A 384 205.39 36.26 -1.66
CA LYS A 384 205.20 34.82 -1.40
C LYS A 384 204.01 34.52 -0.49
N SER A 385 203.69 35.38 0.47
CA SER A 385 202.52 35.19 1.34
C SER A 385 201.17 35.29 0.62
N GLY A 386 201.13 35.81 -0.61
CA GLY A 386 199.91 35.90 -1.43
C GLY A 386 199.69 34.77 -2.44
N ILE A 387 200.68 33.87 -2.64
CA ILE A 387 200.64 32.83 -3.69
C ILE A 387 200.16 31.46 -3.17
N GLY A 388 200.10 31.22 -1.86
CA GLY A 388 199.52 29.99 -1.31
C GLY A 388 200.22 28.73 -1.81
N ALA A 389 201.44 28.50 -1.29
CA ALA A 389 201.93 27.16 -1.01
C ALA A 389 202.07 27.03 0.51
#